data_AF-A0A0M8PTK3-F1
#
_entry.id   AF-A0A0M8PTK3-F1
#
_cell.length_a   1.000
_cell.length_b   1.000
_cell.length_c   1.000
_cell.angle_alpha   90.00
_cell.angle_beta   90.00
_cell.angle_gamma   90.00
#
_symmetry.space_group_name_H-M   'P 1'
#
loop_
_entity.id
_entity.type
_entity.pdbx_description
1 polymer ?
#
loop_
_entity_poly.entity_id
_entity_poly.type
_entity_poly.pdbx_seq_one_letter_code
_entity_poly.pdbx_strand_id
1 'polypeptide(L)'
;MKKFNVAENIMVVTSKGFKNSIQSAVDFTSREHNSYGQTIYDRSFIATIVTFNPVNEEVEYFAVREFVDTDNTKRISELIQDTIARISSKEEYVQNELVAIIKASDFEYYGHVGYLSKEEQENRNLKLENKFMSLYINIISQNNDNNQGIEVLELSIRSFNCLKRAGYNTVQQVKNATLDEMMKVRNLGRNSLNEIEQILNIKFV
;
A
#
# COMPACT_ATOMS: atom_id res chain seq x y z
N MET A 1 11.25 4.70 -13.51
CA MET A 1 11.20 3.59 -12.53
C MET A 1 10.54 2.41 -13.21
N LYS A 2 11.25 1.29 -13.44
CA LYS A 2 10.55 0.03 -13.71
C LYS A 2 9.77 -0.31 -12.43
N LYS A 3 8.49 -0.63 -12.57
CA LYS A 3 7.65 -1.03 -11.44
C LYS A 3 7.98 -2.47 -11.09
N PHE A 4 7.89 -2.82 -9.81
CA PHE A 4 7.92 -4.20 -9.33
C PHE A 4 7.01 -5.05 -10.22
N ASN A 5 7.63 -5.92 -11.04
CA ASN A 5 6.91 -6.80 -11.94
C ASN A 5 6.69 -8.11 -11.22
N VAL A 6 5.43 -8.38 -10.89
CA VAL A 6 5.09 -9.61 -10.16
C VAL A 6 5.34 -10.86 -11.00
N ALA A 7 5.17 -10.79 -12.32
CA ALA A 7 5.41 -11.95 -13.18
C ALA A 7 6.90 -12.37 -13.17
N GLU A 8 7.80 -11.39 -13.04
CA GLU A 8 9.26 -11.62 -12.94
C GLU A 8 9.65 -12.07 -11.52
N ASN A 9 8.92 -11.63 -10.49
CA ASN A 9 9.23 -11.90 -9.09
C ASN A 9 8.36 -12.99 -8.44
N ILE A 10 7.48 -13.68 -9.17
CA ILE A 10 6.49 -14.61 -8.60
C ILE A 10 7.12 -15.71 -7.75
N MET A 11 8.32 -16.19 -8.13
CA MET A 11 9.08 -17.18 -7.35
C MET A 11 9.61 -16.60 -6.04
N VAL A 12 10.05 -15.35 -6.04
CA VAL A 12 10.44 -14.63 -4.82
C VAL A 12 9.25 -14.48 -3.90
N VAL A 13 8.10 -14.04 -4.41
CA VAL A 13 6.96 -13.71 -3.56
C VAL A 13 6.21 -14.94 -3.04
N THR A 14 6.39 -16.08 -3.69
CA THR A 14 5.94 -17.40 -3.20
C THR A 14 7.01 -18.13 -2.37
N SER A 15 8.20 -17.54 -2.24
CA SER A 15 9.30 -18.17 -1.51
C SER A 15 9.03 -18.22 0.00
N LYS A 16 9.64 -19.22 0.64
CA LYS A 16 9.66 -19.33 2.10
C LYS A 16 10.36 -18.13 2.74
N GLY A 17 11.38 -17.56 2.07
CA GLY A 17 12.10 -16.37 2.52
C GLY A 17 11.17 -15.15 2.62
N PHE A 18 10.38 -14.90 1.57
CA PHE A 18 9.37 -13.85 1.56
C PHE A 18 8.37 -14.01 2.72
N LYS A 19 7.79 -15.20 2.89
CA LYS A 19 6.84 -15.46 3.98
C LYS A 19 7.47 -15.23 5.37
N ASN A 20 8.71 -15.66 5.57
CA ASN A 20 9.43 -15.45 6.82
C ASN A 20 9.76 -13.98 7.08
N SER A 21 10.11 -13.21 6.05
CA SER A 21 10.36 -11.77 6.16
C SER A 21 9.08 -11.00 6.50
N ILE A 22 7.94 -11.37 5.90
CA ILE A 22 6.63 -10.82 6.27
C ILE A 22 6.31 -11.15 7.73
N GLN A 23 6.47 -12.41 8.16
CA GLN A 23 6.27 -12.77 9.56
C GLN A 23 7.19 -11.97 10.49
N SER A 24 8.46 -11.79 10.11
CA SER A 24 9.41 -11.00 10.90
C SER A 24 9.02 -9.51 10.99
N ALA A 25 8.48 -8.95 9.90
CA ALA A 25 7.96 -7.59 9.88
C ALA A 25 6.70 -7.46 10.76
N VAL A 26 5.78 -8.44 10.71
CA VAL A 26 4.62 -8.52 11.59
C VAL A 26 5.06 -8.59 13.05
N ASP A 27 5.95 -9.53 13.38
CA ASP A 27 6.47 -9.76 14.73
C ASP A 27 7.19 -8.54 15.26
N PHE A 28 7.98 -7.85 14.42
CA PHE A 28 8.66 -6.61 14.79
C PHE A 28 7.65 -5.50 15.08
N THR A 29 6.62 -5.40 14.26
CA THR A 29 5.58 -4.39 14.37
C THR A 29 4.66 -4.63 15.56
N SER A 30 4.46 -5.89 15.94
CA SER A 30 3.66 -6.28 17.10
C SER A 30 4.45 -6.33 18.41
N ARG A 31 5.76 -6.04 18.44
CA ARG A 31 6.53 -6.02 19.71
C ARG A 31 6.02 -4.93 20.64
N GLU A 32 5.45 -5.33 21.76
CA GLU A 32 4.80 -4.43 22.72
C GLU A 32 5.68 -4.07 23.93
N HIS A 33 6.95 -4.46 24.01
CA HIS A 33 7.68 -4.42 25.28
C HIS A 33 8.99 -3.63 25.25
N ASN A 34 9.20 -2.76 26.24
CA ASN A 34 10.54 -2.30 26.63
C ASN A 34 11.28 -3.40 27.42
N SER A 35 12.52 -3.09 27.80
CA SER A 35 13.36 -3.86 28.72
C SER A 35 12.74 -4.17 30.09
N TYR A 36 11.61 -3.53 30.44
CA TYR A 36 10.88 -3.74 31.68
C TYR A 36 9.60 -4.55 31.49
N GLY A 37 9.36 -5.07 30.28
CA GLY A 37 8.24 -5.93 29.96
C GLY A 37 6.89 -5.23 29.91
N GLN A 38 6.79 -3.91 29.99
CA GLN A 38 5.48 -3.23 29.96
C GLN A 38 4.96 -3.12 28.52
N THR A 39 3.64 -3.26 28.31
CA THR A 39 2.95 -2.99 27.04
C THR A 39 3.07 -1.50 26.72
N ILE A 40 4.12 -1.11 26.03
CA ILE A 40 4.21 0.19 25.44
C ILE A 40 3.66 -0.06 24.04
N TYR A 41 2.52 0.55 23.73
CA TYR A 41 2.49 1.23 22.43
C TYR A 41 3.81 1.97 22.41
N ASP A 42 4.83 1.48 21.70
CA ASP A 42 5.99 2.30 21.41
C ASP A 42 5.35 3.53 20.79
N ARG A 43 5.11 4.60 21.58
CA ARG A 43 4.44 5.81 21.09
C ARG A 43 5.25 6.40 19.95
N SER A 44 6.48 5.89 19.81
CA SER A 44 7.33 6.09 18.68
C SER A 44 7.01 5.27 17.44
N PHE A 45 6.44 4.07 17.50
CA PHE A 45 6.15 3.31 16.29
C PHE A 45 5.08 3.99 15.43
N ILE A 46 5.48 4.43 14.23
CA ILE A 46 4.61 5.08 13.24
C ILE A 46 4.19 4.09 12.17
N ALA A 47 5.17 3.39 11.57
CA ALA A 47 4.92 2.49 10.46
C ALA A 47 6.08 1.51 10.25
N THR A 48 5.80 0.41 9.55
CA THR A 48 6.80 -0.48 8.97
C THR A 48 6.71 -0.37 7.46
N ILE A 49 7.81 0.01 6.82
CA ILE A 49 7.96 0.02 5.36
C ILE A 49 8.57 -1.31 4.95
N VAL A 50 7.95 -1.99 4.00
CA VAL A 50 8.43 -3.26 3.45
C VAL A 50 8.85 -3.03 2.01
N THR A 51 10.06 -3.46 1.67
CA THR A 51 10.63 -3.31 0.33
C THR A 51 11.21 -4.61 -0.19
N PHE A 52 11.29 -4.73 -1.50
CA PHE A 52 11.98 -5.81 -2.17
C PHE A 52 13.37 -5.34 -2.62
N ASN A 53 14.40 -6.12 -2.28
CA ASN A 53 15.76 -5.95 -2.77
C ASN A 53 15.97 -6.87 -3.99
N PRO A 54 16.05 -6.31 -5.21
CA PRO A 54 16.14 -7.11 -6.43
C PRO A 54 17.49 -7.80 -6.61
N VAL A 55 18.54 -7.39 -5.90
CA VAL A 55 19.86 -8.01 -5.99
C VAL A 55 19.95 -9.26 -5.12
N ASN A 56 19.37 -9.18 -3.92
CA ASN A 56 19.38 -10.31 -2.99
C ASN A 56 18.19 -11.24 -3.18
N GLU A 57 17.21 -10.85 -4.01
CA GLU A 57 15.92 -11.52 -4.13
C GLU A 57 15.22 -11.69 -2.76
N GLU A 58 15.36 -10.68 -1.90
CA GLU A 58 14.89 -10.73 -0.51
C GLU A 58 13.96 -9.56 -0.18
N VAL A 59 13.09 -9.79 0.80
CA VAL A 59 12.26 -8.74 1.39
C VAL A 59 12.93 -8.18 2.62
N GLU A 60 13.01 -6.86 2.65
CA GLU A 60 13.53 -6.07 3.75
C GLU A 60 12.40 -5.26 4.39
N TYR A 61 12.50 -5.00 5.68
CA TYR A 61 11.57 -4.14 6.40
C TYR A 61 12.32 -3.04 7.15
N PHE A 62 11.71 -1.87 7.22
CA PHE A 62 12.27 -0.67 7.82
C PHE A 62 11.25 -0.05 8.74
N ALA A 63 11.63 0.09 10.01
CA ALA A 63 10.80 0.73 11.02
C ALA A 63 10.86 2.26 10.88
N VAL A 64 9.69 2.90 10.89
CA VAL A 64 9.54 4.35 11.06
C VAL A 64 9.14 4.59 12.50
N ARG A 65 9.98 5.32 13.24
CA ARG A 65 9.76 5.66 14.65
C ARG A 65 9.89 7.16 14.94
N GLU A 66 9.12 7.70 15.88
CA GLU A 66 9.16 9.09 16.36
C GLU A 66 8.99 9.20 17.88
N PHE A 67 10.04 9.54 18.61
CA PHE A 67 10.02 9.56 20.09
C PHE A 67 9.11 10.62 20.75
N VAL A 68 8.36 11.41 19.98
CA VAL A 68 7.52 12.50 20.49
C VAL A 68 6.07 12.24 20.14
N ASP A 69 5.18 12.41 21.12
CA ASP A 69 3.73 12.26 21.00
C ASP A 69 3.18 13.36 20.08
N THR A 70 3.29 13.14 18.77
CA THR A 70 2.73 14.04 17.78
C THR A 70 1.65 13.31 16.99
N ASP A 71 0.39 13.55 17.37
CA ASP A 71 -0.80 13.39 16.51
C ASP A 71 -0.74 14.24 15.22
N ASN A 72 0.41 14.83 14.92
CA ASN A 72 0.67 15.62 13.74
C ASN A 72 0.87 14.69 12.53
N THR A 73 -0.25 14.36 11.90
CA THR A 73 -0.34 13.60 10.64
C THR A 73 0.61 14.09 9.54
N LYS A 74 0.92 15.39 9.51
CA LYS A 74 1.90 15.94 8.55
C LYS A 74 3.31 15.43 8.84
N ARG A 75 3.72 15.47 10.11
CA ARG A 75 5.05 15.02 10.55
C ARG A 75 5.26 13.52 10.31
N ILE A 76 4.24 12.72 10.62
CA ILE A 76 4.22 11.28 10.33
C ILE A 76 4.42 11.01 8.84
N SER A 77 3.74 11.77 7.98
CA SER A 77 3.88 11.64 6.52
C SER A 77 5.30 11.99 6.06
N GLU A 78 5.87 13.10 6.56
CA GLU A 78 7.25 13.50 6.27
C GLU A 78 8.26 12.43 6.69
N LEU A 79 8.12 11.85 7.88
CA LEU A 79 9.02 10.79 8.36
C LEU A 79 8.96 9.52 7.52
N ILE A 80 7.76 9.13 7.08
CA ILE A 80 7.58 8.00 6.16
C ILE A 80 8.28 8.32 4.82
N GLN A 81 8.04 9.49 4.25
CA GLN A 81 8.64 9.90 2.97
C GLN A 81 10.16 10.00 3.05
N ASP A 82 10.71 10.58 4.11
CA ASP A 82 12.15 10.64 4.36
C ASP A 82 12.76 9.24 4.47
N THR A 83 12.04 8.31 5.11
CA THR A 83 12.51 6.93 5.24
C THR A 83 12.49 6.21 3.89
N ILE A 84 11.43 6.38 3.09
CA ILE A 84 11.35 5.86 1.72
C ILE A 84 12.50 6.44 0.89
N ALA A 85 12.71 7.75 0.94
CA ALA A 85 13.78 8.42 0.19
C ALA A 85 15.15 7.86 0.56
N ARG A 86 15.44 7.64 1.85
CA ARG A 86 16.69 7.01 2.31
C ARG A 86 16.84 5.56 1.84
N ILE A 87 15.76 4.78 1.84
CA ILE A 87 15.78 3.39 1.36
C ILE A 87 16.04 3.38 -0.15
N SER A 88 15.41 4.28 -0.90
CA SER A 88 15.58 4.43 -2.34
C SER A 88 16.91 5.07 -2.74
N SER A 89 17.61 5.75 -1.82
CA SER A 89 18.89 6.43 -2.07
C SER A 89 20.11 5.70 -1.48
N LYS A 90 19.93 4.52 -0.88
CA LYS A 90 21.04 3.73 -0.32
C LYS A 90 21.82 3.07 -1.46
N GLU A 91 22.89 3.75 -1.88
CA GLU A 91 23.99 3.30 -2.73
C GLU A 91 23.76 3.18 -4.24
N GLU A 92 24.89 3.32 -4.93
CA GLU A 92 25.13 3.58 -6.36
C GLU A 92 24.61 2.48 -7.32
N TYR A 93 24.03 1.38 -6.82
CA TYR A 93 23.63 0.22 -7.64
C TYR A 93 22.35 -0.54 -7.26
N VAL A 94 21.66 -0.28 -6.13
CA VAL A 94 20.48 -1.08 -5.75
C VAL A 94 19.31 -0.22 -5.29
N GLN A 95 18.31 -0.06 -6.15
CA GLN A 95 17.06 0.61 -5.79
C GLN A 95 16.07 -0.43 -5.23
N ASN A 96 15.88 -0.42 -3.91
CA ASN A 96 14.81 -1.20 -3.27
C ASN A 96 13.44 -0.76 -3.78
N GLU A 97 12.59 -1.72 -4.12
CA GLU A 97 11.24 -1.47 -4.60
C GLU A 97 10.24 -1.48 -3.44
N LEU A 98 9.44 -0.42 -3.30
CA LEU A 98 8.43 -0.34 -2.26
C LEU A 98 7.34 -1.40 -2.49
N VAL A 99 7.11 -2.25 -1.49
CA VAL A 99 6.06 -3.27 -1.52
C VAL A 99 4.86 -2.79 -0.72
N ALA A 100 5.05 -2.45 0.56
CA ALA A 100 3.95 -2.07 1.44
C ALA A 100 4.39 -1.08 2.51
N ILE A 101 3.42 -0.34 3.04
CA ILE A 101 3.57 0.47 4.26
C ILE A 101 2.46 0.03 5.21
N ILE A 102 2.82 -0.43 6.39
CA ILE A 102 1.87 -0.72 7.48
C ILE A 102 2.01 0.34 8.53
N LYS A 103 0.95 1.13 8.74
CA LYS A 103 0.92 2.23 9.70
C LYS A 103 0.35 1.78 11.03
N ALA A 104 0.77 2.39 12.14
CA ALA A 104 0.20 2.20 13.48
C ALA A 104 -1.33 2.45 13.53
N SER A 105 -1.88 3.26 12.62
CA SER A 105 -3.31 3.46 12.45
C SER A 105 -4.06 2.29 11.79
N ASP A 106 -3.35 1.38 11.11
CA ASP A 106 -3.93 0.18 10.52
C ASP A 106 -4.26 -0.90 11.56
N PHE A 107 -3.91 -0.64 12.82
CA PHE A 107 -4.15 -1.53 13.95
C PHE A 107 -5.41 -1.07 14.68
N GLU A 108 -6.31 -2.01 14.99
CA GLU A 108 -7.35 -1.76 15.97
C GLU A 108 -6.69 -1.51 17.33
N TYR A 109 -6.86 -0.30 17.86
CA TYR A 109 -6.44 0.05 19.22
C TYR A 109 -7.36 -0.67 20.21
N TYR A 110 -6.94 -1.82 20.71
CA TYR A 110 -7.57 -2.46 21.86
C TYR A 110 -7.12 -1.68 23.08
N GLY A 111 -7.94 -0.74 23.55
CA GLY A 111 -7.63 0.18 24.65
C GLY A 111 -7.48 -0.49 26.01
N HIS A 112 -6.55 -1.42 26.13
CA HIS A 112 -6.26 -2.15 27.35
C HIS A 112 -5.13 -1.49 28.13
N VAL A 113 -5.37 -1.38 29.42
CA VAL A 113 -4.35 -1.13 30.43
C VAL A 113 -3.83 -2.52 30.84
N GLY A 114 -2.78 -3.03 30.19
CA GLY A 114 -2.21 -4.34 30.52
C GLY A 114 -1.61 -5.11 29.34
N TYR A 115 -1.23 -6.36 29.59
CA TYR A 115 -0.74 -7.31 28.57
C TYR A 115 -1.92 -7.87 27.77
N LEU A 116 -1.82 -7.90 26.44
CA LEU A 116 -2.76 -8.69 25.63
C LEU A 116 -2.65 -10.18 25.99
N SER A 117 -3.76 -10.89 26.02
CA SER A 117 -3.76 -12.35 26.11
C SER A 117 -3.09 -12.98 24.89
N LYS A 118 -2.60 -14.22 24.99
CA LYS A 118 -1.99 -14.92 23.85
C LYS A 118 -2.94 -15.02 22.65
N GLU A 119 -4.22 -15.27 22.90
CA GLU A 119 -5.25 -15.35 21.86
C GLU A 119 -5.46 -14.00 21.16
N GLU A 120 -5.46 -12.89 21.90
CA GLU A 120 -5.57 -11.53 21.32
C GLU A 120 -4.32 -11.18 20.49
N GLN A 121 -3.13 -11.56 20.96
CA GLN A 121 -1.89 -11.39 20.21
C GLN A 121 -1.91 -12.19 18.90
N GLU A 122 -2.35 -13.45 18.94
CA GLU A 122 -2.47 -14.32 17.77
C GLU A 122 -3.50 -13.76 16.76
N ASN A 123 -4.68 -13.34 17.23
CA ASN A 123 -5.71 -12.72 16.38
C ASN A 123 -5.22 -11.43 15.73
N ARG A 124 -4.44 -10.61 16.45
CA ARG A 124 -3.83 -9.39 15.91
C ARG A 124 -2.78 -9.72 14.84
N ASN A 125 -1.89 -10.68 15.11
CA ASN A 125 -0.88 -11.13 14.15
C ASN A 125 -1.54 -11.68 12.87
N LEU A 126 -2.60 -12.48 13.00
CA LEU A 126 -3.39 -12.97 11.86
C LEU A 126 -4.02 -11.84 11.03
N LYS A 127 -4.57 -10.80 11.67
CA LYS A 127 -5.08 -9.61 10.94
C LYS A 127 -3.98 -8.91 10.15
N LEU A 128 -2.77 -8.81 10.72
CA LEU A 128 -1.63 -8.18 10.06
C LEU A 128 -1.12 -9.01 8.89
N GLU A 129 -0.97 -10.32 9.10
CA GLU A 129 -0.62 -11.26 8.04
C GLU A 129 -1.65 -11.18 6.90
N ASN A 130 -2.95 -11.17 7.22
CA ASN A 130 -4.02 -11.02 6.21
C ASN A 130 -3.96 -9.69 5.48
N LYS A 131 -3.65 -8.57 6.14
CA LYS A 131 -3.52 -7.26 5.50
C LYS A 131 -2.29 -7.21 4.58
N PHE A 132 -1.16 -7.77 5.02
CA PHE A 132 0.01 -7.96 4.16
C PHE A 132 -0.31 -8.84 2.95
N MET A 133 -1.00 -9.96 3.16
CA MET A 133 -1.40 -10.87 2.10
C MET A 133 -2.39 -10.23 1.13
N SER A 134 -3.32 -9.39 1.61
CA SER A 134 -4.21 -8.59 0.76
C SER A 134 -3.44 -7.60 -0.09
N LEU A 135 -2.50 -6.86 0.49
CA LEU A 135 -1.65 -5.92 -0.26
C LEU A 135 -0.79 -6.66 -1.29
N TYR A 136 -0.23 -7.81 -0.91
CA TYR A 136 0.50 -8.71 -1.80
C TYR A 136 -0.38 -9.20 -2.95
N ILE A 137 -1.57 -9.71 -2.67
CA ILE A 137 -2.54 -10.11 -3.69
C ILE A 137 -2.87 -8.94 -4.59
N ASN A 138 -3.08 -7.74 -4.06
CA ASN A 138 -3.32 -6.55 -4.88
C ASN A 138 -2.12 -6.22 -5.78
N ILE A 139 -0.89 -6.33 -5.28
CA ILE A 139 0.33 -6.12 -6.07
C ILE A 139 0.43 -7.19 -7.17
N ILE A 140 0.14 -8.46 -6.88
CA ILE A 140 0.09 -9.54 -7.89
C ILE A 140 -0.99 -9.30 -8.92
N SER A 141 -2.18 -8.93 -8.46
CA SER A 141 -3.35 -8.68 -9.28
C SER A 141 -3.24 -7.38 -10.08
N GLN A 142 -2.27 -6.50 -9.79
CA GLN A 142 -1.95 -5.35 -10.64
C GLN A 142 -1.47 -5.75 -12.06
N ASN A 143 -1.30 -7.04 -12.33
CA ASN A 143 -1.18 -7.57 -13.70
C ASN A 143 -2.52 -7.93 -14.38
N ASN A 144 -3.72 -7.64 -13.83
CA ASN A 144 -4.97 -8.03 -14.51
C ASN A 144 -6.21 -7.12 -14.44
N ASP A 145 -6.20 -5.96 -13.76
CA ASP A 145 -7.44 -5.15 -13.68
C ASP A 145 -7.45 -3.88 -14.54
N ASN A 146 -6.31 -3.24 -14.82
CA ASN A 146 -6.37 -1.99 -15.59
C ASN A 146 -6.55 -2.20 -17.09
N ASN A 147 -6.23 -3.39 -17.64
CA ASN A 147 -6.48 -3.68 -19.06
C ASN A 147 -7.91 -4.17 -19.34
N GLN A 148 -8.76 -4.22 -18.30
CA GLN A 148 -10.18 -4.50 -18.46
C GLN A 148 -10.89 -3.35 -19.16
N GLY A 149 -11.98 -3.69 -19.84
CA GLY A 149 -12.83 -2.72 -20.50
C GLY A 149 -13.47 -1.73 -19.51
N ILE A 150 -13.75 -0.52 -19.97
CA ILE A 150 -14.41 0.52 -19.17
C ILE A 150 -15.83 0.13 -18.70
N GLU A 151 -16.39 -0.98 -19.20
CA GLU A 151 -17.66 -1.57 -18.78
C GLU A 151 -17.66 -1.95 -17.28
N VAL A 152 -16.51 -2.37 -16.74
CA VAL A 152 -16.36 -2.78 -15.33
C VAL A 152 -16.54 -1.60 -14.34
N LEU A 153 -16.35 -0.38 -14.84
CA LEU A 153 -16.54 0.83 -14.04
C LEU A 153 -18.03 1.10 -13.74
N GLU A 154 -18.97 0.45 -14.44
CA GLU A 154 -20.42 0.62 -14.23
C GLU A 154 -20.85 2.10 -14.26
N LEU A 155 -20.18 2.90 -15.10
CA LEU A 155 -20.43 4.33 -15.25
C LEU A 155 -21.85 4.59 -15.77
N SER A 156 -22.36 5.79 -15.50
CA SER A 156 -23.53 6.29 -16.21
C SER A 156 -23.34 6.19 -17.73
N ILE A 157 -24.44 5.90 -18.43
CA ILE A 157 -24.48 5.76 -19.90
C ILE A 157 -23.81 6.96 -20.59
N ARG A 158 -23.95 8.16 -20.02
CA ARG A 158 -23.32 9.38 -20.55
C ARG A 158 -21.80 9.32 -20.44
N SER A 159 -21.28 9.05 -19.24
CA SER A 159 -19.84 9.01 -18.96
C SER A 159 -19.16 7.90 -19.75
N PHE A 160 -19.78 6.71 -19.79
CA PHE A 160 -19.33 5.58 -20.61
C PHE A 160 -19.22 5.95 -22.10
N ASN A 161 -20.29 6.50 -22.68
CA ASN A 161 -20.30 6.84 -24.10
C ASN A 161 -19.32 7.97 -24.47
N CYS A 162 -19.08 8.93 -23.57
CA CYS A 162 -18.10 9.98 -23.79
C CYS A 162 -16.69 9.40 -23.86
N LEU A 163 -16.33 8.52 -22.92
CA LEU A 163 -15.04 7.84 -22.89
C LEU A 163 -14.83 6.97 -24.14
N LYS A 164 -15.82 6.12 -24.47
CA LYS A 164 -15.75 5.21 -25.62
C LYS A 164 -15.57 5.96 -26.95
N ARG A 165 -16.25 7.10 -27.13
CA ARG A 165 -16.12 7.94 -28.34
C ARG A 165 -14.78 8.67 -28.43
N ALA A 166 -14.17 8.98 -27.29
CA ALA A 166 -12.84 9.58 -27.24
C ALA A 166 -11.71 8.54 -27.33
N GLY A 167 -12.03 7.25 -27.46
CA GLY A 167 -11.04 6.19 -27.64
C GLY A 167 -10.50 5.59 -26.34
N TYR A 168 -11.09 5.94 -25.19
CA TYR A 168 -10.82 5.29 -23.92
C TYR A 168 -11.64 4.00 -23.84
N ASN A 169 -10.98 2.87 -24.06
CA ASN A 169 -11.62 1.55 -24.06
C ASN A 169 -11.27 0.73 -22.81
N THR A 170 -10.19 1.08 -22.11
CA THR A 170 -9.73 0.36 -20.91
C THR A 170 -9.62 1.26 -19.69
N VAL A 171 -9.74 0.66 -18.50
CA VAL A 171 -9.59 1.38 -17.21
C VAL A 171 -8.21 2.06 -17.11
N GLN A 172 -7.15 1.42 -17.63
CA GLN A 172 -5.79 1.96 -17.66
C GLN A 172 -5.71 3.27 -18.44
N GLN A 173 -6.38 3.34 -19.59
CA GLN A 173 -6.38 4.56 -20.42
C GLN A 173 -7.09 5.71 -19.69
N VAL A 174 -8.18 5.42 -19.00
CA VAL A 174 -8.92 6.43 -18.21
C VAL A 174 -8.07 6.90 -17.02
N LYS A 175 -7.42 5.97 -16.30
CA LYS A 175 -6.59 6.25 -15.12
C LYS A 175 -5.32 7.06 -15.44
N ASN A 176 -4.76 6.87 -16.63
CA ASN A 176 -3.56 7.60 -17.07
C ASN A 176 -3.89 8.93 -17.75
N ALA A 177 -5.16 9.22 -18.02
CA ALA A 177 -5.54 10.46 -18.66
C ALA A 177 -5.40 11.62 -17.68
N THR A 178 -4.86 12.72 -18.18
CA THR A 178 -4.79 13.97 -17.42
C THR A 178 -6.14 14.67 -17.38
N LEU A 179 -6.32 15.54 -16.37
CA LEU A 179 -7.51 16.38 -16.25
C LEU A 179 -7.77 17.20 -17.54
N ASP A 180 -6.70 17.74 -18.15
CA ASP A 180 -6.78 18.51 -19.38
C ASP A 180 -7.22 17.68 -20.58
N GLU A 181 -6.81 16.41 -20.67
CA GLU A 181 -7.26 15.48 -21.71
C GLU A 181 -8.73 15.10 -21.52
N MET A 182 -9.15 14.87 -20.28
CA MET A 182 -10.54 14.57 -19.94
C MET A 182 -11.47 15.76 -20.22
N MET A 183 -11.03 16.98 -19.94
CA MET A 183 -11.79 18.20 -20.23
C MET A 183 -11.93 18.48 -21.74
N LYS A 184 -11.09 17.89 -22.59
CA LYS A 184 -11.21 17.95 -24.06
C LYS A 184 -12.18 16.91 -24.63
N VAL A 185 -12.62 15.94 -23.83
CA VAL A 185 -13.58 14.92 -24.27
C VAL A 185 -14.94 15.58 -24.55
N ARG A 186 -15.36 15.51 -25.81
CA ARG A 186 -16.60 16.13 -26.26
C ARG A 186 -17.80 15.61 -25.45
N ASN A 187 -18.58 16.53 -24.88
CA ASN A 187 -19.78 16.28 -24.06
C ASN A 187 -19.51 15.65 -22.68
N LEU A 188 -18.26 15.54 -22.24
CA LEU A 188 -17.94 15.22 -20.86
C LEU A 188 -18.10 16.49 -20.01
N GLY A 189 -19.02 16.46 -19.04
CA GLY A 189 -19.28 17.58 -18.13
C GLY A 189 -18.64 17.33 -16.75
N ARG A 190 -18.58 18.37 -15.91
CA ARG A 190 -18.01 18.28 -14.54
C ARG A 190 -18.61 17.16 -13.70
N ASN A 191 -19.93 16.94 -13.79
CA ASN A 191 -20.58 15.86 -13.03
C ASN A 191 -20.13 14.46 -13.50
N SER A 192 -19.97 14.27 -14.82
CA SER A 192 -19.46 13.01 -15.39
C SER A 192 -18.00 12.77 -15.02
N LEU A 193 -17.20 13.85 -14.99
CA LEU A 193 -15.81 13.76 -14.57
C LEU A 193 -15.68 13.37 -13.09
N ASN A 194 -16.44 14.03 -12.22
CA ASN A 194 -16.48 13.70 -10.79
C ASN A 194 -16.93 12.25 -10.54
N GLU A 195 -17.92 11.77 -11.29
CA GLU A 195 -18.36 10.37 -11.24
C GLU A 195 -17.22 9.41 -11.58
N ILE A 196 -16.50 9.67 -12.69
CA ILE A 196 -15.38 8.84 -13.13
C ILE A 196 -14.28 8.83 -12.07
N GLU A 197 -13.89 9.99 -11.55
CA GLU A 197 -12.86 10.11 -10.51
C GLU A 197 -13.26 9.38 -9.22
N GLN A 198 -14.51 9.55 -8.78
CA GLN A 198 -15.03 8.86 -7.60
C GLN A 198 -14.99 7.34 -7.76
N ILE A 199 -15.45 6.82 -8.90
CA ILE A 199 -15.48 5.37 -9.15
C ILE A 199 -14.07 4.80 -9.26
N LEU A 200 -13.14 5.50 -9.92
CA LEU A 200 -11.74 5.08 -9.99
C LEU A 200 -11.09 5.07 -8.60
N ASN A 201 -11.41 6.05 -7.76
CA ASN A 201 -10.90 6.13 -6.39
C ASN A 201 -11.48 5.05 -5.47
N ILE A 202 -12.73 4.62 -5.69
CA ILE A 202 -13.36 3.56 -4.89
C ILE A 202 -12.87 2.17 -5.33
N LYS A 203 -12.73 1.94 -6.64
CA LYS A 203 -12.45 0.61 -7.20
C LYS A 203 -10.96 0.30 -7.41
N PHE A 204 -10.08 1.29 -7.59
CA PHE A 204 -8.71 1.08 -8.08
C PHE A 204 -7.61 1.95 -7.42
N VAL A 205 -7.88 2.57 -6.26
CA VAL A 205 -6.91 3.32 -5.44
C VAL A 205 -6.78 2.65 -4.08
#